data_AF-A0A2E4EBD3-F1
#
_entry.id   AF-A0A2E4EBD3-F1
#
_cell.length_a   1.000
_cell.length_b   1.000
_cell.length_c   1.000
_cell.angle_alpha   90.00
_cell.angle_beta   90.00
_cell.angle_gamma   90.00
#
_symmetry.space_group_name_H-M   'P 1'
#
loop_
_entity.id
_entity.type
_entity.pdbx_description
1 polymer ?
#
loop_
_entity_poly.entity_id
_entity_poly.type
_entity_poly.pdbx_seq_one_letter_code
_entity_poly.pdbx_strand_id
1 'polypeptide(L)'
;MKKTIILSALAIGLFACGTSNKKEVKAEASNEVVATETVPTSYIIDVEKSVVSWKGSMIGVYAHEGDLKLSKGSLTTADGLITDGEFAVDMNSMVTTDDDALYQMAPREKLIGHLKSPDFFDTEQFPVGNFKIKSVNGDVITGDLTIKGVVKKATINAITLTETNGNISATGALVFNRQDYGITYKNTMNDMVLSDDVELTISIEGVSK
;
A
#
# COMPACT_ATOMS: atom_id res chain seq x y z
N MET A 1 66.11 -3.64 -27.95
CA MET A 1 67.36 -3.72 -27.15
C MET A 1 67.02 -4.23 -25.76
N LYS A 2 67.63 -5.37 -25.40
CA LYS A 2 68.07 -5.83 -24.06
C LYS A 2 66.98 -6.04 -22.97
N LYS A 3 66.66 -7.31 -22.63
CA LYS A 3 67.28 -8.19 -21.59
C LYS A 3 66.38 -8.16 -20.33
N THR A 4 66.05 -9.20 -19.55
CA THR A 4 66.48 -10.60 -19.27
C THR A 4 65.43 -11.12 -18.25
N ILE A 5 64.77 -12.28 -18.41
CA ILE A 5 65.12 -13.65 -17.95
C ILE A 5 65.73 -13.76 -16.53
N ILE A 6 64.98 -14.40 -15.61
CA ILE A 6 65.45 -15.10 -14.38
C ILE A 6 64.61 -16.41 -14.31
N LEU A 7 65.13 -17.59 -14.68
CA LEU A 7 65.95 -18.56 -13.90
C LEU A 7 65.18 -19.14 -12.69
N SER A 8 64.47 -20.26 -12.88
CA SER A 8 64.86 -21.64 -12.53
C SER A 8 64.39 -22.12 -11.15
N ALA A 9 63.60 -23.20 -11.13
CA ALA A 9 63.81 -24.31 -10.21
C ALA A 9 63.27 -25.59 -10.88
N LEU A 10 64.21 -26.44 -11.26
CA LEU A 10 64.03 -27.78 -11.81
C LEU A 10 63.86 -28.74 -10.63
N ALA A 11 62.75 -29.46 -10.57
CA ALA A 11 62.59 -30.63 -9.71
C ALA A 11 62.19 -31.82 -10.59
N ILE A 12 63.17 -32.69 -10.84
CA ILE A 12 63.00 -33.99 -11.49
C ILE A 12 62.68 -34.99 -10.38
N GLY A 13 61.48 -35.55 -10.39
CA GLY A 13 61.11 -36.73 -9.60
C GLY A 13 60.67 -37.84 -10.56
N LEU A 14 61.41 -38.95 -10.56
CA LEU A 14 61.11 -40.16 -11.32
C LEU A 14 60.33 -41.18 -10.46
N PHE A 15 59.63 -42.07 -11.17
CA PHE A 15 59.05 -43.36 -10.77
C PHE A 15 57.74 -43.38 -9.96
N ALA A 16 56.65 -43.78 -10.62
CA ALA A 16 56.09 -45.14 -10.48
C ALA A 16 54.91 -45.35 -11.45
N CYS A 17 54.95 -46.44 -12.22
CA CYS A 17 53.87 -46.91 -13.07
C CYS A 17 52.83 -47.62 -12.20
N GLY A 18 51.55 -47.21 -12.28
CA GLY A 18 50.46 -47.81 -11.53
C GLY A 18 49.12 -47.52 -12.21
N THR A 19 48.50 -48.58 -12.71
CA THR A 19 47.28 -48.64 -13.51
C THR A 19 46.02 -48.19 -12.74
N SER A 20 44.98 -47.84 -13.51
CA SER A 20 43.54 -47.77 -13.18
C SER A 20 43.01 -46.62 -12.31
N ASN A 21 42.47 -45.57 -12.93
CA ASN A 21 41.03 -45.42 -13.17
C ASN A 21 40.72 -44.05 -13.79
N LYS A 22 40.05 -44.06 -14.94
CA LYS A 22 39.42 -42.86 -15.51
C LYS A 22 38.27 -42.45 -14.60
N LYS A 23 38.35 -41.26 -14.01
CA LYS A 23 37.16 -40.48 -13.64
C LYS A 23 37.13 -39.25 -14.52
N GLU A 24 36.24 -39.29 -15.51
CA GLU A 24 35.81 -38.11 -16.24
C GLU A 24 35.19 -37.13 -15.24
N VAL A 25 35.81 -35.97 -15.07
CA VAL A 25 35.14 -34.81 -14.47
C VAL A 25 34.24 -34.26 -15.57
N LYS A 26 32.97 -34.64 -15.51
CA LYS A 26 31.90 -34.00 -16.28
C LYS A 26 31.80 -32.58 -15.74
N ALA A 27 32.19 -31.60 -16.55
CA ALA A 27 31.90 -30.20 -16.29
C ALA A 27 30.36 -30.07 -16.26
N GLU A 28 29.79 -29.92 -15.07
CA GLU A 28 28.42 -29.50 -14.90
C GLU A 28 28.35 -28.04 -15.34
N ALA A 29 27.64 -27.81 -16.44
CA ALA A 29 27.29 -26.48 -16.89
C ALA A 29 26.60 -25.76 -15.74
N SER A 30 27.17 -24.64 -15.30
CA SER A 30 26.47 -23.70 -14.44
C SER A 30 25.23 -23.27 -15.19
N ASN A 31 24.06 -23.73 -14.72
CA ASN A 31 22.78 -23.23 -15.19
C ASN A 31 22.69 -21.79 -14.67
N GLU A 32 23.17 -20.84 -15.47
CA GLU A 32 22.98 -19.42 -15.24
C GLU A 32 21.48 -19.18 -15.30
N VAL A 33 20.87 -19.03 -14.12
CA VAL A 33 19.46 -18.69 -14.00
C VAL A 33 19.35 -17.28 -14.53
N VAL A 34 18.91 -17.14 -15.78
CA VAL A 34 18.53 -15.86 -16.35
C VAL A 34 17.42 -15.32 -15.46
N ALA A 35 17.75 -14.37 -14.58
CA ALA A 35 16.76 -13.61 -13.86
C ALA A 35 15.91 -12.91 -14.92
N THR A 36 14.67 -13.35 -15.08
CA THR A 36 13.67 -12.58 -15.83
C THR A 36 13.54 -11.26 -15.08
N GLU A 37 14.05 -10.18 -15.66
CA GLU A 37 13.79 -8.85 -15.12
C GLU A 37 12.32 -8.55 -15.29
N THR A 38 11.66 -8.30 -14.17
CA THR A 38 10.22 -8.16 -14.11
C THR A 38 9.91 -6.70 -14.37
N VAL A 39 9.31 -6.43 -15.53
CA VAL A 39 9.12 -5.06 -15.99
C VAL A 39 7.96 -4.45 -15.20
N PRO A 40 8.19 -3.37 -14.42
CA PRO A 40 7.12 -2.75 -13.68
C PRO A 40 6.11 -2.11 -14.63
N THR A 41 4.82 -2.25 -14.32
CA THR A 41 3.72 -1.60 -15.03
C THR A 41 3.12 -0.51 -14.15
N SER A 42 3.02 0.71 -14.68
CA SER A 42 2.42 1.84 -13.97
C SER A 42 1.01 2.13 -14.48
N TYR A 43 0.11 2.41 -13.54
CA TYR A 43 -1.29 2.70 -13.77
C TYR A 43 -1.62 4.12 -13.26
N ILE A 44 -2.49 4.81 -14.00
CA ILE A 44 -3.17 6.01 -13.51
C ILE A 44 -4.53 5.57 -12.97
N ILE A 45 -4.86 6.05 -11.77
CA ILE A 45 -6.14 5.74 -11.11
C ILE A 45 -7.28 6.51 -11.80
N ASP A 46 -8.35 5.80 -12.15
CA ASP A 46 -9.62 6.36 -12.58
C ASP A 46 -10.40 6.81 -11.35
N VAL A 47 -10.34 8.12 -11.06
CA VAL A 47 -10.91 8.72 -9.85
C VAL A 47 -12.44 8.63 -9.79
N GLU A 48 -13.12 8.49 -10.93
CA GLU A 48 -14.59 8.38 -10.98
C GLU A 48 -15.07 6.95 -10.70
N LYS A 49 -14.20 5.95 -10.87
CA LYS A 49 -14.49 4.54 -10.57
C LYS A 49 -13.85 4.05 -9.28
N SER A 50 -13.09 4.91 -8.62
CA SER A 50 -12.39 4.60 -7.37
C SER A 50 -13.06 5.28 -6.18
N VAL A 51 -13.03 4.64 -5.02
CA VAL A 51 -13.67 5.14 -3.80
C VAL A 51 -12.88 4.71 -2.57
N VAL A 52 -12.89 5.56 -1.55
CA VAL A 52 -12.54 5.17 -0.17
C VAL A 52 -13.79 5.24 0.68
N SER A 53 -14.27 4.09 1.13
CA SER A 53 -15.39 3.98 2.06
C SER A 53 -14.88 4.02 3.49
N TRP A 54 -15.56 4.77 4.36
CA TRP A 54 -15.24 4.92 5.77
C TRP A 54 -16.35 4.35 6.65
N LYS A 55 -15.97 3.87 7.83
CA LYS A 55 -16.89 3.46 8.89
C LYS A 55 -16.40 3.99 10.24
N GLY A 56 -17.29 4.72 10.92
CA GLY A 56 -17.09 5.17 12.29
C GLY A 56 -18.16 4.58 13.20
N SER A 57 -17.76 3.99 14.33
CA SER A 57 -18.67 3.25 15.21
C SER A 57 -18.77 3.90 16.60
N MET A 58 -19.97 3.99 17.15
CA MET A 58 -20.19 4.11 18.59
C MET A 58 -20.14 2.72 19.22
N ILE A 59 -19.29 2.52 20.23
CA ILE A 59 -18.84 1.24 20.81
C ILE A 59 -19.94 0.16 20.77
N GLY A 60 -19.93 -0.67 19.72
CA GLY A 60 -20.80 -1.83 19.54
C GLY A 60 -22.31 -1.59 19.43
N VAL A 61 -22.77 -0.33 19.38
CA VAL A 61 -24.21 0.00 19.34
C VAL A 61 -24.65 0.41 17.95
N TYR A 62 -23.83 1.24 17.30
CA TYR A 62 -24.27 2.02 16.15
C TYR A 62 -23.05 2.42 15.31
N ALA A 63 -23.22 2.51 14.00
CA ALA A 63 -22.16 2.95 13.10
C ALA A 63 -22.74 3.85 12.02
N HIS A 64 -21.87 4.72 11.52
CA HIS A 64 -22.09 5.49 10.31
C HIS A 64 -21.07 5.08 9.27
N GLU A 65 -21.54 4.96 8.03
CA GLU A 65 -20.73 4.62 6.89
C GLU A 65 -20.92 5.64 5.76
N GLY A 66 -19.91 5.75 4.93
CA GLY A 66 -19.94 6.67 3.82
C GLY A 66 -18.73 6.58 2.92
N ASP A 67 -18.67 7.50 1.96
CA ASP A 67 -17.67 7.47 0.91
C ASP A 67 -16.92 8.80 0.81
N LEU A 68 -15.70 8.69 0.29
CA LEU A 68 -14.81 9.76 -0.15
C LEU A 68 -14.36 9.48 -1.58
N LYS A 69 -14.42 10.49 -2.43
CA LYS A 69 -13.86 10.45 -3.77
C LYS A 69 -12.35 10.60 -3.74
N LEU A 70 -11.68 9.92 -4.65
CA LEU A 70 -10.28 10.19 -4.94
C LEU A 70 -10.15 11.47 -5.76
N SER A 71 -9.06 12.21 -5.54
CA SER A 71 -8.69 13.38 -6.34
C SER A 71 -7.57 13.06 -7.33
N LYS A 72 -6.73 12.07 -7.02
CA LYS A 72 -5.67 11.54 -7.87
C LYS A 72 -5.09 10.26 -7.29
N GLY A 73 -4.37 9.52 -8.11
CA GLY A 73 -3.39 8.56 -7.64
C GLY A 73 -2.76 7.76 -8.76
N SER A 74 -1.81 6.92 -8.38
CA SER A 74 -1.11 6.00 -9.26
C SER A 74 -0.74 4.74 -8.51
N LEU A 75 -0.64 3.63 -9.25
CA LEU A 75 -0.23 2.34 -8.74
C LEU A 75 0.84 1.76 -9.67
N THR A 76 1.83 1.08 -9.13
CA THR A 76 2.82 0.33 -9.91
C THR A 76 2.81 -1.11 -9.44
N THR A 77 2.84 -2.03 -10.40
CA THR A 77 2.91 -3.46 -10.14
C THR A 77 4.15 -4.07 -10.80
N ALA A 78 4.63 -5.16 -10.23
CA ALA A 78 5.60 -6.07 -10.84
C ALA A 78 5.25 -7.49 -10.38
N ASP A 79 5.33 -8.47 -11.29
CA ASP A 79 5.01 -9.88 -11.00
C ASP A 79 3.61 -10.12 -10.42
N GLY A 80 2.64 -9.32 -10.85
CA GLY A 80 1.27 -9.41 -10.34
C GLY A 80 1.14 -8.99 -8.87
N LEU A 81 2.09 -8.21 -8.35
CA LEU A 81 2.07 -7.64 -7.00
C LEU A 81 2.18 -6.12 -7.08
N ILE A 82 1.52 -5.42 -6.16
CA ILE A 82 1.72 -3.98 -5.97
C ILE A 82 3.14 -3.75 -5.43
N THR A 83 3.87 -2.81 -6.00
CA THR A 83 5.24 -2.46 -5.56
C THR A 83 5.39 -1.01 -5.13
N ASP A 84 4.58 -0.11 -5.69
CA ASP A 84 4.56 1.31 -5.33
C ASP A 84 3.17 1.91 -5.63
N GLY A 85 2.87 3.06 -5.03
CA GLY A 85 1.61 3.75 -5.26
C GLY A 85 1.34 4.85 -4.25
N GLU A 86 0.48 5.77 -4.68
CA GLU A 86 -0.06 6.81 -3.82
C GLU A 86 -1.44 7.22 -4.31
N PHE A 87 -2.31 7.60 -3.39
CA PHE A 87 -3.59 8.22 -3.72
C PHE A 87 -3.89 9.35 -2.76
N ALA A 88 -4.69 10.30 -3.23
CA ALA A 88 -5.22 11.39 -2.44
C ALA A 88 -6.74 11.41 -2.55
N VAL A 89 -7.41 11.68 -1.43
CA VAL A 89 -8.87 11.81 -1.34
C VAL A 89 -9.26 13.27 -1.16
N ASP A 90 -10.38 13.67 -1.76
CA ASP A 90 -11.00 14.97 -1.50
C ASP A 90 -11.88 14.85 -0.25
N MET A 91 -11.44 15.44 0.86
CA MET A 91 -12.19 15.39 2.12
C MET A 91 -13.52 16.16 2.05
N ASN A 92 -13.65 17.12 1.14
CA ASN A 92 -14.91 17.85 0.94
C ASN A 92 -15.96 17.02 0.19
N SER A 93 -15.55 15.93 -0.47
CA SER A 93 -16.45 14.99 -1.14
C SER A 93 -17.21 14.06 -0.19
N MET A 94 -16.91 14.09 1.11
CA MET A 94 -17.49 13.17 2.10
C MET A 94 -19.03 13.18 2.07
N VAL A 95 -19.60 11.99 1.96
CA VAL A 95 -21.03 11.68 2.01
C VAL A 95 -21.29 10.47 2.90
N THR A 96 -22.54 10.25 3.32
CA THR A 96 -22.97 9.02 3.99
C THR A 96 -23.73 8.09 3.03
N THR A 97 -23.50 6.80 3.20
CA THR A 97 -24.17 5.71 2.46
C THR A 97 -25.18 4.95 3.32
N ASP A 98 -25.32 5.35 4.58
CA ASP A 98 -26.31 4.86 5.54
C ASP A 98 -27.75 4.88 5.02
N ASP A 99 -28.56 3.96 5.55
CA ASP A 99 -30.02 3.95 5.38
C ASP A 99 -30.66 5.20 6.01
N ASP A 100 -31.62 5.80 5.31
CA ASP A 100 -32.34 7.00 5.76
C ASP A 100 -33.10 6.78 7.07
N ALA A 101 -33.44 5.54 7.43
CA ALA A 101 -34.04 5.17 8.71
C ALA A 101 -33.18 5.57 9.92
N LEU A 102 -31.86 5.74 9.74
CA LEU A 102 -30.94 6.17 10.79
C LEU A 102 -31.05 7.67 11.13
N TYR A 103 -31.73 8.46 10.28
CA TYR A 103 -31.76 9.93 10.38
C TYR A 103 -33.10 10.50 10.85
N GLN A 104 -33.93 9.69 11.52
CA GLN A 104 -35.22 10.13 12.05
C GLN A 104 -35.10 11.19 13.15
N MET A 105 -34.01 11.15 13.93
CA MET A 105 -33.78 12.07 15.05
C MET A 105 -32.92 13.29 14.69
N ALA A 106 -32.07 13.15 13.67
CA ALA A 106 -31.25 14.23 13.14
C ALA A 106 -30.95 13.97 11.66
N PRO A 107 -31.01 15.00 10.80
CA PRO A 107 -30.78 14.85 9.37
C PRO A 107 -29.32 14.53 9.04
N ARG A 108 -29.08 13.82 7.93
CA ARG A 108 -27.73 13.42 7.46
C ARG A 108 -26.76 14.59 7.30
N GLU A 109 -27.27 15.75 6.89
CA GLU A 109 -26.48 16.95 6.66
C GLU A 109 -25.85 17.47 7.95
N LYS A 110 -26.48 17.23 9.12
CA LYS A 110 -25.89 17.59 10.40
C LYS A 110 -24.68 16.72 10.72
N LEU A 111 -24.74 15.42 10.42
CA LEU A 111 -23.60 14.53 10.63
C LEU A 111 -22.43 14.92 9.73
N ILE A 112 -22.65 15.01 8.43
CA ILE A 112 -21.60 15.39 7.48
C ILE A 112 -21.05 16.78 7.79
N GLY A 113 -21.92 17.74 8.11
CA GLY A 113 -21.51 19.07 8.52
C GLY A 113 -20.61 19.04 9.76
N HIS A 114 -20.93 18.20 10.75
CA HIS A 114 -20.12 18.07 11.95
C HIS A 114 -18.77 17.40 11.67
N LEU A 115 -18.73 16.31 10.90
CA LEU A 115 -17.49 15.63 10.52
C LEU A 115 -16.54 16.56 9.74
N LYS A 116 -17.09 17.40 8.85
CA LYS A 116 -16.29 18.36 8.07
C LYS A 116 -15.78 19.55 8.88
N SER A 117 -16.41 19.86 10.01
CA SER A 117 -16.11 21.04 10.81
C SER A 117 -14.74 20.97 11.52
N PRO A 118 -14.23 22.10 12.06
CA PRO A 118 -13.03 22.14 12.89
C PRO A 118 -13.05 21.23 14.12
N ASP A 119 -14.22 20.80 14.56
CA ASP A 119 -14.37 19.88 15.69
C ASP A 119 -13.94 18.44 15.34
N PHE A 120 -13.82 18.12 14.05
CA PHE A 120 -13.41 16.81 13.54
C PHE A 120 -12.28 16.94 12.51
N PHE A 121 -12.58 16.76 11.22
CA PHE A 121 -11.59 16.67 10.14
C PHE A 121 -11.14 18.03 9.61
N ASP A 122 -11.88 19.10 9.91
CA ASP A 122 -11.58 20.47 9.47
C ASP A 122 -11.25 20.55 7.97
N THR A 123 -12.18 20.10 7.13
CA THR A 123 -11.93 19.87 5.69
C THR A 123 -11.75 21.17 4.89
N GLU A 124 -12.09 22.31 5.50
CA GLU A 124 -11.77 23.62 4.94
C GLU A 124 -10.26 23.90 5.02
N GLN A 125 -9.62 23.61 6.16
CA GLN A 125 -8.17 23.77 6.33
C GLN A 125 -7.37 22.59 5.78
N PHE A 126 -7.92 21.37 5.88
CA PHE A 126 -7.29 20.13 5.45
C PHE A 126 -8.15 19.43 4.39
N PRO A 127 -8.25 19.98 3.17
CA PRO A 127 -9.13 19.45 2.13
C PRO A 127 -8.65 18.11 1.54
N VAL A 128 -7.44 17.68 1.85
CA VAL A 128 -6.81 16.49 1.27
C VAL A 128 -6.32 15.53 2.35
N GLY A 129 -6.81 14.29 2.29
CA GLY A 129 -6.16 13.13 2.91
C GLY A 129 -5.33 12.38 1.86
N ASN A 130 -4.26 11.70 2.25
CA ASN A 130 -3.47 10.90 1.30
C ASN A 130 -2.84 9.68 1.95
N PHE A 131 -2.57 8.68 1.13
CA PHE A 131 -1.78 7.51 1.49
C PHE A 131 -0.67 7.31 0.46
N LYS A 132 0.55 7.05 0.94
CA LYS A 132 1.72 6.77 0.10
C LYS A 132 2.41 5.50 0.55
N ILE A 133 2.60 4.55 -0.36
CA ILE A 133 3.29 3.30 -0.09
C ILE A 133 4.75 3.59 0.29
N LYS A 134 5.24 2.87 1.30
CA LYS A 134 6.63 2.93 1.77
C LYS A 134 7.30 1.57 1.69
N SER A 135 6.54 0.49 1.87
CA SER A 135 7.02 -0.87 1.69
C SER A 135 5.86 -1.81 1.42
N VAL A 136 6.10 -2.84 0.61
CA VAL A 136 5.18 -3.96 0.38
C VAL A 136 5.86 -5.25 0.80
N ASN A 137 5.19 -6.06 1.61
CA ASN A 137 5.68 -7.35 2.09
C ASN A 137 4.58 -8.41 1.89
N GLY A 138 4.63 -9.12 0.76
CA GLY A 138 3.53 -10.00 0.35
C GLY A 138 2.23 -9.21 0.23
N ASP A 139 1.18 -9.65 0.90
CA ASP A 139 -0.15 -9.03 0.83
C ASP A 139 -0.35 -7.90 1.86
N VAL A 140 0.74 -7.40 2.46
CA VAL A 140 0.73 -6.33 3.45
C VAL A 140 1.42 -5.10 2.90
N ILE A 141 0.65 -4.02 2.72
CA ILE A 141 1.16 -2.72 2.26
C ILE A 141 1.28 -1.80 3.46
N THR A 142 2.47 -1.24 3.66
CA THR A 142 2.73 -0.24 4.70
C THR A 142 3.05 1.10 4.05
N GLY A 143 2.44 2.15 4.57
CA GLY A 143 2.57 3.48 4.00
C GLY A 143 2.47 4.61 5.02
N ASP A 144 2.68 5.82 4.51
CA ASP A 144 2.42 7.07 5.22
C ASP A 144 0.96 7.48 4.95
N LEU A 145 0.13 7.49 5.99
CA LEU A 145 -1.24 7.99 5.99
C LEU A 145 -1.25 9.42 6.55
N THR A 146 -1.74 10.36 5.76
CA THR A 146 -1.90 11.76 6.13
C THR A 146 -3.37 12.09 6.31
N ILE A 147 -3.76 12.48 7.52
CA ILE A 147 -5.11 12.96 7.85
C ILE A 147 -4.96 14.22 8.69
N LYS A 148 -5.73 15.27 8.37
CA LYS A 148 -5.70 16.55 9.10
C LYS A 148 -4.28 17.13 9.24
N GLY A 149 -3.47 17.00 8.20
CA GLY A 149 -2.08 17.45 8.17
C GLY A 149 -1.09 16.63 9.01
N VAL A 150 -1.55 15.61 9.73
CA VAL A 150 -0.71 14.72 10.56
C VAL A 150 -0.39 13.46 9.76
N VAL A 151 0.91 13.09 9.72
CA VAL A 151 1.40 11.88 9.04
C VAL A 151 1.66 10.79 10.08
N LYS A 152 1.11 9.59 9.85
CA LYS A 152 1.41 8.39 10.63
C LYS A 152 1.62 7.21 9.70
N LYS A 153 2.38 6.23 10.19
CA LYS A 153 2.51 4.94 9.51
C LYS A 153 1.20 4.17 9.64
N ALA A 154 0.70 3.62 8.54
CA ALA A 154 -0.49 2.78 8.53
C ALA A 154 -0.30 1.58 7.60
N THR A 155 -1.16 0.58 7.78
CA THR A 155 -1.09 -0.68 7.05
C THR A 155 -2.41 -0.95 6.33
N ILE A 156 -2.32 -1.28 5.04
CA ILE A 156 -3.44 -1.82 4.27
C ILE A 156 -3.25 -3.35 4.20
N ASN A 157 -4.31 -4.07 4.53
CA ASN A 157 -4.41 -5.53 4.51
C ASN A 157 -5.54 -5.97 3.56
N ALA A 158 -5.78 -7.28 3.49
CA ALA A 158 -6.87 -7.87 2.69
C ALA A 158 -6.82 -7.42 1.21
N ILE A 159 -5.60 -7.36 0.65
CA ILE A 159 -5.38 -6.89 -0.70
C ILE A 159 -5.93 -7.89 -1.69
N THR A 160 -6.72 -7.39 -2.65
CA THR A 160 -7.02 -8.12 -3.87
C THR A 160 -6.55 -7.30 -5.06
N LEU A 161 -6.06 -7.97 -6.11
CA LEU A 161 -5.54 -7.34 -7.31
C LEU A 161 -5.97 -8.16 -8.53
N THR A 162 -6.53 -7.48 -9.53
CA THR A 162 -6.83 -8.05 -10.84
C THR A 162 -6.27 -7.15 -11.92
N GLU A 163 -5.50 -7.72 -12.85
CA GLU A 163 -4.97 -7.04 -14.03
C GLU A 163 -5.57 -7.68 -15.27
N THR A 164 -6.19 -6.89 -16.15
CA THR A 164 -6.80 -7.42 -17.38
C THR A 164 -6.76 -6.39 -18.50
N ASN A 165 -6.10 -6.73 -19.60
CA ASN A 165 -6.04 -5.91 -20.82
C ASN A 165 -5.62 -4.45 -20.54
N GLY A 166 -4.61 -4.24 -19.70
CA GLY A 166 -4.13 -2.90 -19.31
C GLY A 166 -5.00 -2.17 -18.28
N ASN A 167 -6.08 -2.79 -17.78
CA ASN A 167 -6.86 -2.27 -16.66
C ASN A 167 -6.39 -2.92 -15.35
N ILE A 168 -6.55 -2.21 -14.24
CA ILE A 168 -6.27 -2.69 -12.89
C ILE A 168 -7.47 -2.43 -11.99
N SER A 169 -7.82 -3.44 -11.18
CA SER A 169 -8.76 -3.32 -10.07
C SER A 169 -8.06 -3.82 -8.81
N ALA A 170 -8.06 -3.01 -7.75
CA ALA A 170 -7.45 -3.37 -6.49
C ALA A 170 -8.32 -2.95 -5.30
N THR A 171 -8.41 -3.81 -4.29
CA THR A 171 -9.07 -3.48 -3.02
C THR A 171 -8.14 -3.67 -1.83
N GLY A 172 -8.46 -3.02 -0.72
CA GLY A 172 -7.74 -3.20 0.54
C GLY A 172 -8.49 -2.60 1.73
N ALA A 173 -8.13 -3.02 2.93
CA ALA A 173 -8.70 -2.54 4.18
C ALA A 173 -7.63 -1.95 5.09
N LEU A 174 -7.92 -0.79 5.69
CA LEU A 174 -7.05 -0.11 6.63
C LEU A 174 -7.86 0.31 7.85
N VAL A 175 -7.30 0.14 9.05
CA VAL A 175 -7.88 0.68 10.28
C VAL A 175 -6.89 1.65 10.90
N PHE A 176 -7.36 2.83 11.30
CA PHE A 176 -6.53 3.81 12.01
C PHE A 176 -7.23 4.31 13.27
N ASN A 177 -6.42 4.71 14.25
CA ASN A 177 -6.92 5.36 15.46
C ASN A 177 -7.09 6.86 15.22
N ARG A 178 -8.30 7.39 15.33
CA ARG A 178 -8.62 8.81 15.09
C ARG A 178 -7.91 9.76 16.06
N GLN A 179 -7.61 9.31 17.28
CA GLN A 179 -6.95 10.13 18.30
C GLN A 179 -5.50 10.43 17.94
N ASP A 180 -4.83 9.55 17.19
CA ASP A 180 -3.46 9.77 16.70
C ASP A 180 -3.33 11.00 15.79
N TYR A 181 -4.45 11.44 15.22
CA TYR A 181 -4.57 12.60 14.33
C TYR A 181 -5.25 13.80 15.01
N GLY A 182 -5.48 13.74 16.33
CA GLY A 182 -6.14 14.80 17.09
C GLY A 182 -7.62 14.99 16.71
N ILE A 183 -8.29 13.92 16.27
CA ILE A 183 -9.73 13.91 15.99
C ILE A 183 -10.44 13.38 17.23
N THR A 184 -10.76 14.29 18.14
CA THR A 184 -11.37 14.00 19.44
C THR A 184 -12.64 14.80 19.63
N TYR A 185 -13.68 14.17 20.19
CA TYR A 185 -14.88 14.90 20.58
C TYR A 185 -14.57 15.84 21.76
N LYS A 186 -14.93 17.12 21.64
CA LYS A 186 -14.69 18.12 22.71
C LYS A 186 -15.32 17.73 24.04
N ASN A 187 -16.50 17.11 24.00
CA ASN A 187 -17.14 16.52 25.16
C ASN A 187 -16.56 15.13 25.44
N THR A 188 -15.86 14.99 26.56
CA THR A 188 -15.18 13.75 26.96
C THR A 188 -16.13 12.56 27.10
N MET A 189 -17.36 12.75 27.59
CA MET A 189 -18.31 11.63 27.73
C MET A 189 -18.78 11.11 26.37
N ASN A 190 -18.98 12.01 25.41
CA ASN A 190 -19.32 11.63 24.04
C ASN A 190 -18.13 10.98 23.33
N ASP A 191 -16.91 11.42 23.62
CA ASP A 191 -15.69 10.82 23.07
C ASP A 191 -15.52 9.37 23.55
N MET A 192 -15.80 9.10 24.83
CA MET A 192 -15.68 7.76 25.43
C MET A 192 -16.59 6.70 24.82
N VAL A 193 -17.68 7.10 24.14
CA VAL A 193 -18.61 6.17 23.48
C VAL A 193 -18.34 6.03 21.99
N LEU A 194 -17.47 6.87 21.43
CA LEU A 194 -17.04 6.82 20.03
C LEU A 194 -15.77 5.97 19.92
N SER A 195 -15.82 4.91 19.10
CA SER A 195 -14.65 4.08 18.81
C SER A 195 -13.47 4.93 18.37
N ASP A 196 -12.29 4.59 18.86
CA ASP A 196 -11.04 5.18 18.37
C ASP A 196 -10.71 4.69 16.97
N ASP A 197 -11.05 3.43 16.68
CA ASP A 197 -10.83 2.82 15.38
C ASP A 197 -11.83 3.36 14.36
N VAL A 198 -11.27 3.82 13.24
CA VAL A 198 -11.98 4.14 12.01
C VAL A 198 -11.51 3.17 10.93
N GLU A 199 -12.47 2.49 10.32
CA GLU A 199 -12.20 1.50 9.28
C GLU A 199 -12.35 2.14 7.90
N LEU A 200 -11.40 1.85 7.01
CA LEU A 200 -11.41 2.27 5.61
C LEU A 200 -11.41 1.02 4.72
N THR A 201 -12.31 1.00 3.74
CA THR A 201 -12.24 0.10 2.59
C THR A 201 -11.85 0.92 1.36
N ILE A 202 -10.81 0.49 0.67
CA ILE A 202 -10.23 1.17 -0.48
C ILE A 202 -10.56 0.33 -1.71
N SER A 203 -11.12 0.96 -2.74
CA SER A 203 -11.39 0.35 -4.04
C SER A 203 -10.82 1.25 -5.14
N ILE A 204 -9.85 0.73 -5.88
CA ILE A 204 -9.11 1.44 -6.92
C ILE A 204 -9.37 0.76 -8.26
N GLU A 205 -9.73 1.57 -9.24
CA GLU A 205 -9.74 1.21 -10.65
C GLU A 205 -8.73 2.08 -11.39
N GLY A 206 -8.09 1.54 -12.42
CA GLY A 206 -7.10 2.30 -13.18
C GLY A 206 -6.76 1.68 -14.54
N VAL A 207 -5.97 2.43 -15.30
CA VAL A 207 -5.50 2.04 -16.63
C VAL A 207 -3.99 2.22 -16.73
N SER A 208 -3.32 1.30 -17.40
CA SER A 208 -1.88 1.35 -17.64
C SER A 208 -1.53 2.59 -18.46
N LYS A 209 -0.38 3.19 -18.14
CA LYS A 209 0.18 4.31 -18.90
C LYS A 209 0.63 3.90 -20.31
#